data_AF-A0A1B8XV84-F1
#
_entry.id   AF-A0A1B8XV84-F1
#
_cell.length_a   1.000
_cell.length_b   1.000
_cell.length_c   1.000
_cell.angle_alpha   90.00
_cell.angle_beta   90.00
_cell.angle_gamma   90.00
#
_symmetry.space_group_name_H-M   'P 1'
#
loop_
_entity.id
_entity.type
_entity.pdbx_description
1 polymer ?
#
loop_
_entity_poly.entity_id
_entity_poly.type
_entity_poly.pdbx_seq_one_letter_code
_entity_poly.pdbx_strand_id
1 'polypeptide(L)'
;RRCHLNDIENVVPFVAIGLIYTLTNPDLASALLHFRIFTGSRLLHTVAYLLPLPQPSRGLMWIIGYFATISMAVSILRGVLYL
;
A
#
# COMPACT_ATOMS: atom_id res chain seq x y z
N ARG A 1 -7.80 -17.39 7.55
CA ARG A 1 -8.89 -16.41 7.76
C ARG A 1 -8.39 -14.99 8.09
N ARG A 2 -7.70 -14.74 9.21
CA ARG A 2 -7.24 -13.38 9.59
C ARG A 2 -6.29 -12.72 8.58
N CYS A 3 -5.35 -13.47 8.00
CA CYS A 3 -4.46 -12.94 6.95
C CYS A 3 -5.22 -12.50 5.70
N HIS A 4 -6.22 -13.28 5.26
CA HIS A 4 -7.05 -12.95 4.09
C HIS A 4 -7.89 -11.69 4.33
N LEU A 5 -8.50 -11.54 5.51
CA LEU A 5 -9.29 -10.35 5.85
C LEU A 5 -8.41 -9.10 5.89
N ASN A 6 -7.25 -9.18 6.55
CA ASN A 6 -6.31 -8.06 6.56
C ASN A 6 -5.82 -7.70 5.16
N ASP A 7 -5.61 -8.68 4.28
CA ASP A 7 -5.20 -8.39 2.91
C ASP A 7 -6.32 -7.68 2.13
N ILE A 8 -7.56 -8.15 2.24
CA ILE A 8 -8.74 -7.50 1.65
C ILE A 8 -8.92 -6.07 2.18
N GLU A 9 -8.82 -5.87 3.50
CA GLU A 9 -8.93 -4.56 4.15
C GLU A 9 -7.89 -3.55 3.67
N ASN A 10 -6.72 -4.00 3.21
CA ASN A 10 -5.66 -3.13 2.69
C ASN A 10 -5.70 -2.97 1.15
N VAL A 11 -6.02 -4.05 0.43
CA VAL A 11 -6.09 -4.06 -1.03
C VAL A 11 -7.26 -3.23 -1.53
N VAL A 12 -8.43 -3.29 -0.88
CA VAL A 12 -9.62 -2.54 -1.32
C VAL A 12 -9.36 -1.02 -1.31
N PRO A 13 -8.87 -0.40 -0.22
CA PRO A 13 -8.48 1.02 -0.23
C PRO A 13 -7.36 1.32 -1.22
N PHE A 14 -6.36 0.44 -1.33
CA PHE A 14 -5.24 0.64 -2.24
C PHE A 14 -5.68 0.69 -3.71
N VAL A 15 -6.57 -0.21 -4.13
CA VAL A 15 -7.09 -0.21 -5.51
C VAL A 15 -7.93 1.05 -5.76
N ALA A 16 -8.79 1.43 -4.81
CA ALA A 16 -9.60 2.65 -4.94
C ALA A 16 -8.72 3.91 -5.09
N ILE A 17 -7.75 4.09 -4.19
CA ILE A 17 -6.82 5.24 -4.22
C ILE A 17 -5.90 5.17 -5.43
N GLY A 18 -5.37 3.98 -5.76
CA GLY A 18 -4.50 3.76 -6.91
C GLY A 18 -5.17 4.11 -8.23
N LEU A 19 -6.45 3.74 -8.41
CA LEU A 19 -7.23 4.14 -9.58
C LEU A 19 -7.36 5.66 -9.68
N ILE A 20 -7.73 6.33 -8.60
CA ILE A 20 -7.83 7.80 -8.59
C ILE A 20 -6.46 8.43 -8.87
N TYR A 21 -5.39 7.90 -8.28
CA TYR A 21 -4.03 8.39 -8.49
C TYR A 21 -3.62 8.29 -9.96
N THR A 22 -3.91 7.18 -10.66
CA THR A 22 -3.59 7.06 -12.09
C THR A 22 -4.31 8.09 -12.97
N LEU A 23 -5.51 8.54 -12.57
CA LEU A 23 -6.26 9.58 -13.28
C LEU A 23 -5.69 10.99 -13.07
N THR A 24 -4.83 11.19 -12.06
CA THR A 24 -4.18 12.48 -11.79
C THR A 24 -2.92 12.73 -12.62
N ASN A 25 -2.63 11.88 -13.62
CA ASN A 25 -1.41 11.94 -14.45
C ASN A 25 -0.12 12.10 -13.61
N PRO A 26 0.14 11.20 -12.65
CA PRO A 26 1.34 11.26 -11.83
C PRO A 26 2.58 10.91 -12.64
N ASP A 27 3.74 11.29 -12.13
CA ASP A 27 5.02 10.82 -12.66
C ASP A 27 5.07 9.27 -12.66
N LEU A 28 5.46 8.70 -13.79
CA LEU A 28 5.45 7.25 -14.02
C LEU A 28 6.35 6.52 -13.04
N ALA A 29 7.54 7.05 -12.75
CA ALA A 29 8.49 6.42 -11.84
C ALA A 29 7.93 6.39 -10.41
N SER A 30 7.33 7.49 -9.98
CA SER A 30 6.66 7.61 -8.69
C SER A 30 5.49 6.64 -8.57
N ALA A 31 4.61 6.56 -9.58
CA ALA A 31 3.49 5.63 -9.57
C ALA A 31 3.95 4.17 -9.46
N LEU A 32 4.90 3.76 -10.30
CA LEU A 32 5.45 2.40 -10.27
C LEU A 32 6.08 2.06 -8.92
N LEU A 33 6.76 3.03 -8.28
CA LEU A 33 7.35 2.83 -6.96
C LEU A 33 6.26 2.53 -5.91
N HIS A 34 5.18 3.29 -5.86
CA HIS A 34 4.08 3.04 -4.91
C HIS A 34 3.44 1.66 -5.12
N PHE A 35 3.18 1.28 -6.38
CA PHE A 35 2.65 -0.04 -6.71
C PHE A 35 3.59 -1.18 -6.31
N ARG A 36 4.89 -1.03 -6.55
CA ARG A 36 5.92 -2.02 -6.18
C ARG A 36 6.07 -2.15 -4.67
N ILE A 37 6.12 -1.04 -3.93
CA ILE A 37 6.26 -1.06 -2.47
C ILE A 37 5.05 -1.72 -1.83
N PHE A 38 3.83 -1.36 -2.24
CA PHE A 38 2.63 -1.99 -1.70
C PHE A 38 2.61 -3.49 -1.97
N THR A 39 2.85 -3.91 -3.21
CA THR A 39 2.87 -5.33 -3.60
C THR A 39 3.95 -6.09 -2.83
N GLY A 40 5.17 -5.54 -2.74
CA GLY A 40 6.27 -6.13 -1.98
C GLY A 40 5.95 -6.24 -0.48
N SER A 41 5.36 -5.21 0.12
CA SER A 41 4.89 -5.23 1.50
C SER A 41 3.87 -6.34 1.74
N ARG A 42 2.90 -6.54 0.84
CA ARG A 42 1.89 -7.59 0.98
C ARG A 42 2.48 -8.99 0.82
N LEU A 43 3.38 -9.18 -0.14
CA LEU A 43 4.12 -10.45 -0.30
C LEU A 43 4.95 -10.77 0.95
N LEU A 44 5.70 -9.80 1.48
CA LEU A 44 6.47 -10.00 2.70
C LEU A 44 5.58 -10.22 3.93
N HIS A 45 4.42 -9.56 4.00
CA HIS A 45 3.45 -9.77 5.06
C HIS A 45 2.85 -11.17 5.03
N THR A 46 2.52 -11.72 3.85
CA THR A 46 2.04 -13.10 3.72
C THR A 46 3.13 -14.11 4.03
N VAL A 47 4.37 -13.88 3.57
CA VAL A 47 5.54 -14.70 3.94
C VAL A 47 5.77 -14.68 5.45
N ALA A 48 5.68 -13.52 6.11
CA ALA A 48 5.80 -13.38 7.57
C ALA A 48 4.62 -13.98 8.36
N TYR A 49 3.53 -14.32 7.68
CA TYR A 49 2.42 -15.06 8.25
C TYR A 49 2.62 -16.57 8.10
N LEU A 50 3.20 -17.02 6.98
CA LEU A 50 3.47 -18.43 6.66
C LEU A 50 4.69 -18.96 7.40
N LEU A 51 5.79 -18.21 7.39
CA LEU A 51 6.93 -18.44 8.26
C LEU A 51 6.57 -17.78 9.58
N PRO A 52 6.50 -18.51 10.72
CA PRO A 52 6.13 -17.97 12.03
C PRO A 52 7.26 -17.09 12.58
N LEU A 53 7.62 -16.05 11.84
CA LEU A 53 8.57 -15.03 12.22
C LEU A 53 8.06 -14.35 13.50
N PRO A 54 8.97 -14.07 14.45
CA PRO A 54 8.61 -13.35 15.65
C PRO A 54 8.07 -11.97 15.28
N GLN A 55 7.11 -11.49 16.09
CA GLN A 55 6.76 -10.08 16.09
C GLN A 55 8.05 -9.27 16.35
N PRO A 56 8.31 -8.15 15.66
CA PRO A 56 7.35 -7.20 15.06
C PRO A 56 7.22 -7.25 13.53
N SER A 57 7.82 -8.24 12.87
CA SER A 57 7.89 -8.36 11.40
C SER A 57 6.57 -8.08 10.67
N ARG A 58 5.47 -8.67 11.15
CA ARG A 58 4.12 -8.50 10.57
C ARG A 58 3.62 -7.06 10.67
N GLY A 59 3.81 -6.42 11.82
CA GLY A 59 3.40 -5.03 12.04
C GLY A 59 4.19 -4.08 11.14
N LEU A 60 5.50 -4.28 11.02
CA LEU A 60 6.35 -3.48 10.14
C LEU A 60 5.93 -3.59 8.67
N MET A 61 5.68 -4.80 8.18
CA MET A 61 5.21 -4.99 6.80
C MET A 61 3.83 -4.37 6.57
N TRP A 62 2.94 -4.43 7.55
CA TRP A 62 1.64 -3.76 7.48
C TRP A 62 1.79 -2.24 7.36
N ILE A 63 2.62 -1.63 8.22
CA ILE A 63 2.91 -0.18 8.25
C ILE A 63 3.47 0.29 6.90
N ILE A 64 4.43 -0.45 6.33
CA ILE A 64 5.05 -0.07 5.04
C ILE A 64 4.01 0.00 3.92
N GLY A 65 3.11 -1.00 3.83
CA GLY A 65 2.06 -0.99 2.81
C GLY A 65 1.04 0.11 3.04
N TYR A 66 0.68 0.37 4.31
CA TYR A 66 -0.24 1.44 4.66
C TYR A 66 0.35 2.82 4.34
N PHE A 67 1.65 3.00 4.57
CA PHE A 67 2.38 4.22 4.24
C PHE A 67 2.38 4.52 2.75
N ALA A 68 2.54 3.50 1.89
CA ALA A 68 2.43 3.66 0.45
C ALA A 68 1.04 4.15 0.01
N THR A 69 -0.02 3.59 0.60
CA THR A 69 -1.41 4.02 0.34
C THR A 69 -1.66 5.46 0.80
N ILE A 70 -1.19 5.84 1.99
CA ILE A 70 -1.30 7.21 2.50
C ILE A 70 -0.52 8.18 1.61
N SER A 71 0.70 7.82 1.18
CA SER A 71 1.53 8.65 0.31
C SER A 71 0.79 9.00 -0.99
N MET A 72 0.18 8.01 -1.66
CA MET A 72 -0.65 8.26 -2.84
C MET A 72 -1.85 9.16 -2.54
N ALA A 73 -2.57 8.91 -1.43
CA ALA A 73 -3.70 9.74 -1.04
C ALA A 73 -3.30 11.20 -0.81
N VAL A 74 -2.15 11.44 -0.16
CA VAL A 74 -1.59 12.78 0.06
C VAL A 74 -1.21 13.43 -1.28
N SER A 75 -0.60 12.69 -2.20
CA SER A 75 -0.28 13.21 -3.54
C SER A 75 -1.53 13.64 -4.32
N ILE A 76 -2.61 12.86 -4.25
CA ILE A 76 -3.91 13.23 -4.85
C ILE A 76 -4.41 14.52 -4.19
N LEU A 77 -4.43 14.59 -2.85
CA LEU A 77 -4.93 15.77 -2.14
C LEU A 77 -4.15 17.03 -2.48
N ARG A 78 -2.82 16.95 -2.60
CA ARG A 78 -1.98 18.08 -3.06
C ARG A 78 -2.32 18.51 -4.49
N GLY A 79 -2.48 17.54 -5.40
CA GLY A 79 -2.87 17.83 -6.78
C GLY A 79 -4.25 18.49 -6.91
N VAL A 80 -5.21 18.12 -6.05
CA VAL A 80 -6.57 18.70 -6.06
C VAL A 80 -6.64 20.04 -5.34
N LEU A 81 -5.94 20.18 -4.20
CA LEU A 81 -6.00 21.37 -3.35
C LEU A 81 -4.99 22.45 -3.75
N TYR A 82 -4.12 22.21 -4.74
CA TYR A 82 -3.04 23.10 -5.17
C TYR A 82 -2.14 23.58 -3.99
N LEU A 83 -2.01 22.74 -2.96
CA LEU A 83 -1.12 22.93 -1.80
C LEU A 83 0.24 22.26 -2.06
#